data_AF-A0A356X2Q8-F1
#
_entry.id   AF-A0A356X2Q8-F1
#
_cell.length_a   1.000
_cell.length_b   1.000
_cell.length_c   1.000
_cell.angle_alpha   90.00
_cell.angle_beta   90.00
_cell.angle_gamma   90.00
#
_symmetry.space_group_name_H-M   'P 1'
#
loop_
_entity.id
_entity.type
_entity.pdbx_description
1 polymer ?
#
loop_
_entity_poly.entity_id
_entity_poly.type
_entity_poly.pdbx_seq_one_letter_code
_entity_poly.pdbx_strand_id
1 'polypeptide(L)'
;MKNSDYTYDYLLDAFQQAKQTAQELTESVSAEIFLRKPAEDKWCMGEILDHLVQAGNEYLPQIEKGLKKPDEQLPKGGEPFTPNFFFRCFIKIVSPEYQRGVPTVKPFEPKKAVEIDRKEVLANFLTLQDNFIKILKRAKLEQLHLDRIKTRNPVVKLVPMSLTACF
;
A
#
# COMPACT_ATOMS: atom_id res chain seq x y z
N MET A 1 -23.32 14.19 1.15
CA MET A 1 -22.15 13.28 1.04
C MET A 1 -21.90 12.65 2.40
N LYS A 2 -22.44 11.46 2.64
CA LYS A 2 -22.24 10.69 3.88
C LYS A 2 -22.06 9.23 3.48
N ASN A 3 -21.12 8.59 4.17
CA ASN A 3 -20.66 7.20 4.06
C ASN A 3 -19.48 7.06 3.09
N SER A 4 -18.29 7.12 3.69
CA SER A 4 -17.04 6.67 3.10
C SER A 4 -16.85 5.23 3.57
N ASP A 5 -16.54 4.29 2.69
CA ASP A 5 -16.45 2.86 3.04
C ASP A 5 -15.14 2.49 3.74
N TYR A 6 -14.22 3.45 3.91
CA TYR A 6 -12.93 3.24 4.56
C TYR A 6 -13.08 3.19 6.08
N THR A 7 -13.29 1.99 6.61
CA THR A 7 -13.20 1.65 8.03
C THR A 7 -11.88 0.94 8.33
N TYR A 8 -11.53 0.81 9.61
CA TYR A 8 -10.46 -0.07 10.04
C TYR A 8 -10.69 -1.50 9.54
N ASP A 9 -11.91 -2.01 9.64
CA ASP A 9 -12.22 -3.37 9.20
C ASP A 9 -12.10 -3.52 7.69
N TYR A 10 -12.58 -2.55 6.90
CA TYR A 10 -12.34 -2.52 5.46
C TYR A 10 -10.85 -2.58 5.12
N LEU A 11 -10.03 -1.72 5.75
CA LEU A 11 -8.58 -1.67 5.48
C LEU A 11 -7.89 -2.96 5.92
N LEU A 12 -8.23 -3.50 7.09
CA LEU A 12 -7.68 -4.76 7.59
C LEU A 12 -8.03 -5.93 6.67
N ASP A 13 -9.28 -6.02 6.23
CA ASP A 13 -9.74 -7.06 5.30
C ASP A 13 -9.05 -6.92 3.94
N ALA A 14 -8.90 -5.70 3.43
CA ALA A 14 -8.20 -5.45 2.18
C ALA A 14 -6.73 -5.92 2.23
N PHE A 15 -6.02 -5.65 3.31
CA PHE A 15 -4.65 -6.13 3.48
C PHE A 15 -4.56 -7.65 3.65
N GLN A 16 -5.51 -8.28 4.35
CA GLN A 16 -5.56 -9.74 4.45
C GLN A 16 -5.86 -10.39 3.09
N GLN A 17 -6.83 -9.86 2.35
CA GLN A 17 -7.15 -10.32 0.99
C GLN A 17 -5.95 -10.17 0.07
N ALA A 18 -5.24 -9.04 0.12
CA ALA A 18 -4.02 -8.83 -0.67
C ALA A 18 -2.96 -9.90 -0.39
N LYS A 19 -2.76 -10.28 0.88
CA LYS A 19 -1.85 -11.39 1.24
C LYS A 19 -2.28 -12.72 0.62
N GLN A 20 -3.55 -13.07 0.80
CA GLN A 20 -4.10 -14.32 0.27
C GLN A 20 -3.98 -14.38 -1.26
N THR A 21 -4.39 -13.32 -1.95
CA THR A 21 -4.31 -13.22 -3.41
C THR A 21 -2.86 -13.30 -3.89
N ALA A 22 -1.91 -12.62 -3.24
CA ALA A 22 -0.50 -12.68 -3.62
C ALA A 22 0.07 -14.09 -3.46
N GLN A 23 -0.28 -14.79 -2.38
CA GLN A 23 0.14 -16.15 -2.14
C GLN A 23 -0.45 -17.11 -3.18
N GLU A 24 -1.77 -17.08 -3.39
CA GLU A 24 -2.46 -17.91 -4.38
C GLU A 24 -1.91 -17.68 -5.80
N LEU A 25 -1.71 -16.43 -6.22
CA LEU A 25 -1.15 -16.10 -7.53
C LEU A 25 0.29 -16.61 -7.71
N THR A 26 1.10 -16.56 -6.64
CA THR A 26 2.52 -16.97 -6.71
C THR A 26 2.67 -18.49 -6.70
N GLU A 27 1.80 -19.19 -5.98
CA GLU A 27 1.79 -20.65 -5.83
C GLU A 27 1.12 -21.37 -7.01
N SER A 28 0.13 -20.74 -7.65
CA SER A 28 -0.65 -21.34 -8.75
C SER A 28 0.07 -21.38 -10.10
N VAL A 29 1.24 -20.75 -10.23
CA VAL A 29 2.01 -20.67 -11.48
C VAL A 29 3.43 -21.23 -11.34
N SER A 30 4.01 -21.65 -12.47
CA SER A 30 5.43 -22.03 -12.52
C SER A 30 6.33 -20.80 -12.35
N ALA A 31 7.59 -21.03 -11.95
CA ALA A 31 8.58 -19.95 -11.85
C ALA A 31 8.81 -19.24 -13.20
N GLU A 32 8.74 -19.98 -14.31
CA GLU A 32 8.84 -19.43 -15.65
C GLU A 32 7.68 -18.48 -15.95
N ILE A 33 6.44 -18.87 -15.68
CA ILE A 33 5.26 -18.02 -15.89
C ILE A 33 5.31 -16.78 -15.00
N PHE A 34 5.71 -16.93 -13.74
CA PHE A 34 5.83 -15.82 -12.79
C PHE A 34 6.76 -14.69 -13.29
N LEU A 35 7.84 -15.06 -13.99
CA LEU A 35 8.82 -14.10 -14.52
C LEU A 35 8.61 -13.77 -16.00
N ARG A 36 7.61 -14.38 -16.66
CA ARG A 36 7.32 -14.14 -18.07
C ARG A 36 6.69 -12.76 -18.28
N LYS A 37 7.35 -11.92 -19.06
CA LYS A 37 6.79 -10.64 -19.52
C LYS A 37 5.72 -10.87 -20.59
N PRO A 38 4.57 -10.17 -20.52
CA PRO A 38 3.57 -10.25 -21.59
C PRO A 38 4.00 -9.49 -22.85
N ALA A 39 4.85 -8.46 -22.72
CA ALA A 39 5.52 -7.75 -23.81
C ALA A 39 6.80 -7.08 -23.29
N GLU A 40 7.69 -6.61 -24.18
CA GLU A 40 8.99 -6.03 -23.83
C GLU A 40 8.88 -4.82 -22.87
N ASP A 41 7.85 -3.99 -23.05
CA ASP A 41 7.58 -2.77 -22.27
C ASP A 41 6.66 -3.00 -21.05
N LYS A 42 6.35 -4.26 -20.71
CA LYS A 42 5.44 -4.63 -19.62
C LYS A 42 6.16 -5.39 -18.53
N TRP A 43 5.67 -5.22 -17.31
CA TRP A 43 6.15 -5.96 -16.16
C TRP A 43 5.56 -7.37 -16.11
N CYS A 44 6.37 -8.34 -15.68
CA CYS A 44 5.89 -9.66 -15.29
C CYS A 44 5.26 -9.63 -13.90
N MET A 45 4.69 -10.75 -13.45
CA MET A 45 4.05 -10.84 -12.12
C MET A 45 5.04 -10.53 -11.00
N GLY A 46 6.28 -11.04 -11.11
CA GLY A 46 7.33 -10.75 -10.13
C GLY A 46 7.67 -9.27 -10.03
N GLU A 47 7.84 -8.58 -11.17
CA GLU A 47 8.12 -7.14 -11.19
C GLU A 47 6.96 -6.32 -10.62
N ILE A 48 5.70 -6.72 -10.89
CA ILE A 48 4.53 -6.06 -10.27
C ILE A 48 4.54 -6.23 -8.76
N LEU A 49 4.83 -7.45 -8.26
CA LEU A 49 4.85 -7.70 -6.82
C LEU A 49 6.00 -6.94 -6.13
N ASP A 50 7.19 -6.90 -6.75
CA ASP A 50 8.31 -6.12 -6.24
C ASP A 50 8.01 -4.61 -6.27
N HIS A 51 7.36 -4.10 -7.30
CA HIS A 51 6.91 -2.69 -7.38
C HIS A 51 6.03 -2.31 -6.18
N LEU A 52 5.08 -3.18 -5.81
CA LEU A 52 4.23 -2.96 -4.63
C LEU A 52 5.03 -2.98 -3.33
N VAL A 53 6.05 -3.85 -3.24
CA VAL A 53 6.98 -3.87 -2.10
C VAL A 53 7.78 -2.56 -2.02
N GLN A 54 8.36 -2.09 -3.13
CA GLN A 54 9.12 -0.83 -3.16
C GLN A 54 8.24 0.36 -2.77
N ALA A 55 7.03 0.45 -3.34
CA ALA A 55 6.08 1.50 -2.99
C ALA A 55 5.73 1.48 -1.50
N GLY A 56 5.39 0.32 -0.93
CA GLY A 56 5.05 0.22 0.48
C GLY A 56 6.23 0.52 1.41
N ASN A 57 7.46 0.15 1.03
CA ASN A 57 8.67 0.49 1.78
C ASN A 57 8.95 2.00 1.85
N GLU A 58 8.47 2.77 0.87
CA GLU A 58 8.53 4.23 0.90
C GLU A 58 7.44 4.84 1.81
N TYR A 59 6.24 4.25 1.85
CA TYR A 59 5.13 4.73 2.69
C TYR A 59 5.26 4.34 4.16
N LEU A 60 5.72 3.12 4.47
CA LEU A 60 5.77 2.59 5.83
C LEU A 60 6.53 3.51 6.81
N PRO A 61 7.74 4.01 6.50
CA PRO A 61 8.45 4.94 7.39
C PRO A 61 7.72 6.27 7.58
N GLN A 62 6.92 6.73 6.60
CA GLN A 62 6.13 7.95 6.74
C GLN A 62 4.94 7.74 7.65
N ILE A 63 4.27 6.58 7.55
CA ILE A 63 3.20 6.18 8.46
C ILE A 63 3.73 6.11 9.90
N GLU A 64 4.85 5.42 10.11
CA GLU A 64 5.48 5.30 11.42
C GLU A 64 5.87 6.66 12.01
N LYS A 65 6.42 7.57 11.19
CA LYS A 65 6.71 8.95 11.61
C LYS A 65 5.45 9.70 12.05
N GLY A 66 4.34 9.53 11.34
CA GLY A 66 3.05 10.12 11.70
C GLY A 66 2.55 9.64 13.07
N LEU A 67 2.93 8.41 13.45
CA LEU A 67 2.54 7.75 14.69
C LEU A 67 3.61 7.82 15.81
N LYS A 68 4.69 8.59 15.62
CA LYS A 68 5.81 8.66 16.58
C LYS A 68 5.46 9.37 17.90
N LYS A 69 4.36 10.12 17.95
CA LYS A 69 3.93 10.83 19.17
C LYS A 69 3.31 9.85 20.18
N PRO A 70 3.34 10.17 21.49
CA PRO A 70 2.59 9.42 22.49
C PRO A 70 1.11 9.30 22.10
N ASP A 71 0.49 8.15 22.37
CA ASP A 71 -0.88 7.85 21.91
C ASP A 71 -1.92 8.84 22.44
N GLU A 72 -1.74 9.37 23.64
CA GLU A 72 -2.58 10.40 24.25
C GLU A 72 -2.57 11.73 23.48
N GLN A 73 -1.50 12.00 22.71
CA GLN A 73 -1.35 13.22 21.91
C GLN A 73 -1.78 13.03 20.46
N LEU A 74 -2.08 11.80 20.04
CA LEU A 74 -2.56 11.53 18.70
C LEU A 74 -4.06 11.85 18.61
N PRO A 75 -4.51 12.51 17.52
CA PRO A 75 -5.92 12.75 17.28
C PRO A 75 -6.75 11.48 17.41
N LYS A 76 -7.72 11.50 18.33
CA LYS A 76 -8.71 10.45 18.52
C LYS A 76 -9.96 10.74 17.68
N GLY A 77 -10.71 9.69 17.39
CA GLY A 77 -11.93 9.75 16.59
C GLY A 77 -11.99 8.58 15.62
N GLY A 78 -13.10 7.87 15.61
CA GLY A 78 -13.26 6.66 14.83
C GLY A 78 -13.54 6.91 13.34
N GLU A 79 -13.64 5.80 12.64
CA GLU A 79 -14.16 5.65 11.28
C GLU A 79 -15.62 6.13 11.13
N PRO A 80 -16.13 6.32 9.89
CA PRO A 80 -15.44 6.13 8.61
C PRO A 80 -14.44 7.24 8.27
N PHE A 81 -13.31 6.86 7.69
CA PHE A 81 -12.30 7.77 7.18
C PHE A 81 -12.66 8.29 5.81
N THR A 82 -12.38 9.56 5.54
CA THR A 82 -12.77 10.23 4.30
C THR A 82 -11.54 10.79 3.61
N PRO A 83 -10.97 10.08 2.62
CA PRO A 83 -9.90 10.63 1.81
C PRO A 83 -10.33 11.96 1.18
N ASN A 84 -9.43 12.94 1.20
CA ASN A 84 -9.70 14.23 0.57
C ASN A 84 -9.79 14.08 -0.96
N PHE A 85 -10.28 15.13 -1.64
CA PHE A 85 -10.50 15.10 -3.09
C PHE A 85 -9.25 14.71 -3.89
N PHE A 86 -8.08 15.26 -3.55
CA PHE A 86 -6.83 14.95 -4.24
C PHE A 86 -6.45 13.47 -4.12
N PHE A 87 -6.63 12.88 -2.93
CA PHE A 87 -6.35 11.45 -2.74
C PHE A 87 -7.38 10.56 -3.44
N ARG A 88 -8.65 10.95 -3.51
CA ARG A 88 -9.64 10.23 -4.33
C ARG A 88 -9.25 10.22 -5.80
N CYS A 89 -8.75 11.33 -6.33
CA CYS A 89 -8.20 11.39 -7.69
C CYS A 89 -6.98 10.46 -7.84
N PHE A 90 -6.07 10.44 -6.86
CA PHE A 90 -4.91 9.55 -6.89
C PHE A 90 -5.31 8.07 -6.86
N ILE A 91 -6.22 7.66 -5.95
CA ILE A 91 -6.77 6.30 -5.87
C ILE A 91 -7.36 5.88 -7.22
N LYS A 92 -8.10 6.77 -7.88
CA LYS A 92 -8.66 6.50 -9.21
C LYS A 92 -7.59 6.29 -10.28
N ILE A 93 -6.43 6.93 -10.18
CA ILE A 93 -5.34 6.78 -11.17
C ILE A 93 -4.59 5.46 -10.97
N VAL A 94 -4.42 5.01 -9.73
CA VAL A 94 -3.72 3.75 -9.40
C VAL A 94 -4.65 2.53 -9.33
N SER A 95 -5.96 2.70 -9.57
CA SER A 95 -6.90 1.59 -9.55
C SER A 95 -6.81 0.75 -10.84
N PRO A 96 -7.13 -0.55 -10.76
CA PRO A 96 -7.14 -1.44 -11.95
C PRO A 96 -8.11 -0.98 -13.05
N GLU A 97 -9.14 -0.20 -12.70
CA GLU A 97 -10.12 0.35 -13.65
C GLU A 97 -9.53 1.44 -14.54
N TYR A 98 -8.40 2.04 -14.15
CA TYR A 98 -7.74 3.07 -14.93
C TYR A 98 -6.88 2.47 -16.05
N GLN A 99 -7.40 2.52 -17.27
CA GLN A 99 -6.79 1.85 -18.42
C GLN A 99 -5.63 2.61 -19.08
N ARG A 100 -5.32 3.84 -18.65
CA ARG A 100 -4.23 4.63 -19.24
C ARG A 100 -2.93 4.37 -18.48
N GLY A 101 -1.86 4.06 -19.21
CA GLY A 101 -0.53 3.90 -18.63
C GLY A 101 -0.05 5.20 -17.98
N VAL A 102 0.39 5.10 -16.72
CA VAL A 102 1.04 6.18 -15.98
C VAL A 102 2.45 5.72 -15.66
N PRO A 103 3.49 6.52 -15.96
CA PRO A 103 4.85 6.14 -15.61
C PRO A 103 4.98 6.04 -14.09
N THR A 104 5.69 5.00 -13.64
CA THR A 104 6.09 4.91 -12.24
C THR A 104 7.16 5.96 -11.92
N VAL A 105 7.45 6.14 -10.64
CA VAL A 105 8.56 6.98 -10.18
C VAL A 105 9.72 6.10 -9.73
N LYS A 106 10.94 6.60 -9.85
CA LYS A 106 12.18 5.85 -9.56
C LYS A 106 12.18 5.09 -8.22
N PRO A 107 11.72 5.66 -7.09
CA PRO A 107 11.69 4.93 -5.82
C PRO A 107 10.76 3.71 -5.81
N PHE A 108 9.80 3.64 -6.73
CA PHE A 108 8.85 2.54 -6.85
C PHE A 108 9.23 1.60 -7.99
N GLU A 109 10.33 1.84 -8.72
CA GLU A 109 10.74 0.94 -9.80
C GLU A 109 11.09 -0.45 -9.24
N PRO A 110 10.54 -1.53 -9.81
CA PRO A 110 10.89 -2.87 -9.37
C PRO A 110 12.32 -3.23 -9.80
N LYS A 111 12.90 -4.22 -9.10
CA LYS A 111 14.06 -4.97 -9.59
C LYS A 111 13.77 -5.55 -10.97
N LYS A 112 14.81 -5.80 -11.77
CA LYS A 112 14.63 -6.47 -13.07
C LYS A 112 14.17 -7.90 -12.85
N ALA A 113 13.32 -8.44 -13.74
CA ALA A 113 12.84 -9.83 -13.63
C ALA A 113 13.92 -10.88 -13.33
N VAL A 114 15.13 -10.73 -13.88
CA VAL A 114 16.27 -11.65 -13.67
C VAL A 114 16.86 -11.61 -12.25
N GLU A 115 16.56 -10.56 -11.48
CA GLU A 115 17.02 -10.33 -10.11
C GLU A 115 15.96 -10.69 -9.07
N ILE A 116 14.77 -11.13 -9.50
CA ILE A 116 13.64 -11.41 -8.62
C ILE A 116 13.67 -12.88 -8.21
N ASP A 117 13.89 -13.13 -6.92
CA ASP A 117 13.56 -14.41 -6.30
C ASP A 117 12.08 -14.43 -5.89
N ARG A 118 11.35 -15.42 -6.42
CA ARG A 118 9.90 -15.55 -6.21
C ARG A 118 9.52 -15.70 -4.73
N LYS A 119 10.30 -16.45 -3.94
CA LYS A 119 9.99 -16.68 -2.53
C LYS A 119 10.31 -15.45 -1.71
N GLU A 120 11.44 -14.80 -2.00
CA GLU A 120 11.86 -13.57 -1.33
C GLU A 120 10.85 -12.44 -1.56
N VAL A 121 10.46 -12.17 -2.82
CA VAL A 121 9.52 -11.08 -3.13
C VAL A 121 8.15 -11.30 -2.49
N LEU A 122 7.66 -12.54 -2.47
CA LEU A 122 6.42 -12.90 -1.76
C LEU A 122 6.58 -12.68 -0.25
N ALA A 123 7.67 -13.16 0.36
CA ALA A 123 7.91 -12.99 1.79
C ALA A 123 8.01 -11.51 2.19
N ASN A 124 8.69 -10.69 1.37
CA ASN A 124 8.77 -9.25 1.57
C ASN A 124 7.39 -8.59 1.48
N PHE A 125 6.58 -8.97 0.49
CA PHE A 125 5.22 -8.46 0.35
C PHE A 125 4.34 -8.83 1.55
N LEU A 126 4.37 -10.09 1.98
CA LEU A 126 3.59 -10.55 3.14
C LEU A 126 4.01 -9.84 4.43
N THR A 127 5.32 -9.67 4.64
CA THR A 127 5.87 -8.93 5.79
C THR A 127 5.43 -7.48 5.80
N LEU A 128 5.44 -6.83 4.64
CA LEU A 128 4.96 -5.46 4.47
C LEU A 128 3.47 -5.34 4.82
N GLN A 129 2.63 -6.26 4.35
CA GLN A 129 1.20 -6.26 4.71
C GLN A 129 1.00 -6.49 6.21
N ASP A 130 1.77 -7.39 6.83
CA ASP A 130 1.71 -7.63 8.28
C ASP A 130 2.09 -6.39 9.10
N ASN A 131 3.06 -5.60 8.62
CA ASN A 131 3.40 -4.32 9.24
C ASN A 131 2.22 -3.34 9.18
N PHE A 132 1.56 -3.19 8.02
CA PHE A 132 0.38 -2.33 7.90
C PHE A 132 -0.79 -2.82 8.76
N ILE A 133 -1.07 -4.12 8.77
CA ILE A 133 -2.09 -4.73 9.62
C ILE A 133 -1.80 -4.47 11.10
N LYS A 134 -0.55 -4.65 11.55
CA LYS A 134 -0.14 -4.38 12.93
C LYS A 134 -0.39 -2.92 13.31
N ILE A 135 -0.03 -2.00 12.42
CA ILE A 135 -0.26 -0.56 12.63
C ILE A 135 -1.77 -0.27 12.72
N LEU A 136 -2.58 -0.78 11.80
CA LEU A 136 -4.02 -0.59 11.79
C LEU A 136 -4.71 -1.18 13.02
N LYS A 137 -4.31 -2.38 13.47
CA LYS A 137 -4.83 -2.99 14.71
C LYS A 137 -4.55 -2.13 15.94
N ARG A 138 -3.32 -1.61 16.07
CA ARG A 138 -2.98 -0.65 17.14
C ARG A 138 -3.83 0.61 17.02
N ALA A 139 -3.90 1.20 15.83
CA ALA A 139 -4.66 2.43 15.61
C ALA A 139 -6.16 2.27 15.93
N LYS A 140 -6.74 1.10 15.61
CA LYS A 140 -8.11 0.72 15.98
C LYS A 140 -8.29 0.62 17.50
N LEU A 141 -7.41 -0.10 18.18
CA LEU A 141 -7.43 -0.24 19.65
C LEU A 141 -7.37 1.13 20.34
N GLU A 142 -6.51 2.00 19.83
CA GLU A 142 -6.28 3.35 20.33
C GLU A 142 -7.31 4.38 19.84
N GLN A 143 -8.28 3.97 19.01
CA GLN A 143 -9.31 4.81 18.39
C GLN A 143 -8.73 6.07 17.70
N LEU A 144 -7.64 5.91 16.97
CA LEU A 144 -6.98 7.01 16.26
C LEU A 144 -7.82 7.49 15.08
N HIS A 145 -7.78 8.80 14.81
CA HIS A 145 -8.44 9.39 13.64
C HIS A 145 -7.44 9.53 12.49
N LEU A 146 -7.42 8.55 11.58
CA LEU A 146 -6.43 8.45 10.51
C LEU A 146 -6.41 9.66 9.56
N ASP A 147 -7.56 10.31 9.31
CA ASP A 147 -7.61 11.53 8.48
C ASP A 147 -6.88 12.72 9.12
N ARG A 148 -6.80 12.76 10.45
CA ARG A 148 -6.24 13.90 11.21
C ARG A 148 -4.76 13.72 11.52
N ILE A 149 -4.25 12.48 11.49
CA ILE A 149 -2.82 12.21 11.62
C ILE A 149 -2.16 12.46 10.26
N LYS A 150 -1.25 13.43 10.21
CA LYS A 150 -0.57 13.85 8.98
C LYS A 150 0.86 13.36 8.94
N THR A 151 1.29 12.97 7.74
CA THR A 151 2.67 12.67 7.39
C THR A 151 3.03 13.31 6.04
N ARG A 152 4.24 13.05 5.53
CA ARG A 152 4.71 13.55 4.24
C ARG A 152 4.53 12.51 3.15
N ASN A 153 4.19 12.95 1.94
CA ASN A 153 4.24 12.09 0.77
C ASN A 153 5.71 11.69 0.48
N PRO A 154 6.03 10.40 0.27
CA PRO A 154 7.42 9.95 0.09
C PRO A 154 8.05 10.47 -1.20
N VAL A 155 7.24 10.68 -2.25
CA VAL A 155 7.68 11.16 -3.57
C VAL A 155 7.70 12.69 -3.60
N VAL A 156 6.61 13.33 -3.16
CA VAL A 156 6.45 14.78 -3.14
C VAL A 156 6.51 15.28 -1.69
N LYS A 157 7.73 15.34 -1.14
CA LYS A 157 8.01 15.57 0.29
C LYS A 157 7.35 16.80 0.94
N LEU A 158 6.94 17.79 0.14
CA LEU A 158 6.29 19.02 0.59
C LEU A 158 4.76 18.91 0.73
N VAL A 159 4.15 17.83 0.22
CA VAL A 159 2.70 17.63 0.26
C VAL A 159 2.35 16.80 1.51
N PRO A 160 1.59 17.36 2.46
CA PRO A 160 1.10 16.60 3.60
C PRO A 160 0.01 15.62 3.15
N MET A 161 0.00 14.44 3.75
CA MET A 161 -0.99 13.40 3.52
C MET A 161 -1.53 12.87 4.85
N SER A 162 -2.80 12.45 4.89
CA SER A 162 -3.33 11.73 6.05
C SER A 162 -2.84 10.29 6.06
N LEU A 163 -2.90 9.63 7.22
CA LEU A 163 -2.66 8.18 7.28
C LEU A 163 -3.67 7.39 6.46
N THR A 164 -4.94 7.82 6.41
CA THR A 164 -5.95 7.24 5.51
C THR A 164 -5.50 7.20 4.05
N ALA A 165 -4.72 8.19 3.61
CA ALA A 165 -4.24 8.26 2.24
C ALA A 165 -2.95 7.45 2.01
N CYS A 166 -2.34 6.94 3.08
CA CYS A 166 -1.16 6.07 3.00
C CYS A 166 -1.53 4.58 2.94
N PHE A 167 -2.71 4.22 3.45
CA PHE A 167 -3.28 2.87 3.40
C PHE A 167 -4.18 2.73 2.17
#